data_AF-A0A8B7NNJ5-F1
#
_entry.id   AF-A0A8B7NNJ5-F1
#
_cell.length_a   1.000
_cell.length_b   1.000
_cell.length_c   1.000
_cell.angle_alpha   90.00
_cell.angle_beta   90.00
_cell.angle_gamma   90.00
#
_symmetry.space_group_name_H-M   'P 1'
#
loop_
_entity.id
_entity.type
_entity.pdbx_description
1 polymer ?
#
loop_
_entity_poly.entity_id
_entity_poly.type
_entity_poly.pdbx_seq_one_letter_code
_entity_poly.pdbx_strand_id
1 'polypeptide(L)'
;MHYGSSYFSKNGLSTIVPKNPLAESLLGNRADFSFWDLKLVNLQYRCTKTFLNDCQLAEDPCQNDGYTGPACTCLCPPGTSGSRCETRVGDYTETLVQERFPHSARFTTPGVISSPGYPDNLPTGTGKYIQELKAPECHKVQLVFTEFVLMQRPDSPVPCLYQGLTLRLQDPPIDSNVFCGRDIAPGRVFKSAGRSLVLNFVNYYPKTTPSKYRAEFIFIWNTEKCGEQE
;
A
#
# COMPACT_ATOMS: atom_id res chain seq x y z
N MET A 1 10.08 -8.22 9.67
CA MET A 1 9.21 -8.13 10.88
C MET A 1 9.13 -6.68 11.41
N HIS A 2 8.18 -5.88 10.94
CA HIS A 2 8.01 -4.49 11.39
C HIS A 2 6.60 -4.26 11.94
N TYR A 3 6.46 -3.34 12.90
CA TYR A 3 5.17 -3.00 13.51
C TYR A 3 4.20 -2.37 12.50
N GLY A 4 2.90 -2.43 12.80
CA GLY A 4 1.89 -1.73 12.00
C GLY A 4 1.97 -0.21 12.19
N SER A 5 1.41 0.55 11.25
CA SER A 5 1.54 2.01 11.22
C SER A 5 1.03 2.72 12.47
N SER A 6 0.02 2.19 13.16
CA SER A 6 -0.59 2.78 14.37
C SER A 6 -0.12 2.19 15.69
N TYR A 7 0.87 1.28 15.68
CA TYR A 7 1.27 0.58 16.90
C TYR A 7 1.94 1.53 17.89
N PHE A 8 1.68 1.32 19.19
CA PHE A 8 2.13 2.20 20.29
C PHE A 8 1.58 3.63 20.23
N SER A 9 0.59 3.90 19.37
CA SER A 9 -0.09 5.19 19.33
C SER A 9 -0.94 5.42 20.58
N LYS A 10 -0.83 6.61 21.17
CA LYS A 10 -1.70 7.06 22.28
C LYS A 10 -2.92 7.84 21.80
N ASN A 11 -2.88 8.36 20.58
CA ASN A 11 -3.92 9.21 20.00
C ASN A 11 -4.59 8.60 18.76
N GLY A 12 -4.29 7.33 18.46
CA GLY A 12 -4.83 6.61 17.30
C GLY A 12 -4.20 6.97 15.96
N LEU A 13 -3.31 7.97 15.91
CA LEU A 13 -2.58 8.36 14.70
C LEU A 13 -1.41 7.42 14.43
N SER A 14 -0.96 7.37 13.18
CA SER A 14 0.21 6.59 12.79
C SER A 14 1.49 7.07 13.51
N THR A 15 2.24 6.12 14.05
CA THR A 15 3.57 6.29 14.64
C THR A 15 4.68 5.99 13.64
N ILE A 16 4.37 5.23 12.58
CA ILE A 16 5.30 4.87 11.51
C ILE A 16 4.59 5.10 10.17
N VAL A 17 5.23 5.86 9.29
CA VAL A 17 4.75 6.13 7.94
C VAL A 17 5.87 5.81 6.96
N PRO A 18 5.64 4.97 5.94
CA PRO A 18 6.67 4.67 4.94
C PRO A 18 6.82 5.84 3.96
N LYS A 19 8.06 6.05 3.50
CA LYS A 19 8.36 7.05 2.46
C LYS A 19 7.63 6.77 1.15
N ASN A 20 7.51 5.50 0.76
CA ASN A 20 6.64 5.08 -0.34
C ASN A 20 5.26 4.74 0.24
N PRO A 21 4.20 5.52 -0.05
CA PRO A 21 2.88 5.30 0.54
C PRO A 21 2.33 3.90 0.25
N LEU A 22 2.59 3.35 -0.94
CA LEU A 22 2.11 2.02 -1.32
C LEU A 22 2.64 0.90 -0.41
N ALA A 23 3.79 1.12 0.24
CA ALA A 23 4.41 0.14 1.12
C ALA A 23 3.71 0.04 2.50
N GLU A 24 2.78 0.92 2.84
CA GLU A 24 2.16 0.89 4.17
C GLU A 24 1.37 -0.40 4.41
N SER A 25 0.73 -0.96 3.39
CA SER A 25 0.06 -2.25 3.54
C SER A 25 1.02 -3.39 3.91
N LEU A 26 2.33 -3.26 3.65
CA LEU A 26 3.35 -4.23 4.08
C LEU A 26 3.70 -4.13 5.56
N LEU A 27 3.43 -2.99 6.20
CA LEU A 27 3.68 -2.80 7.64
C LEU A 27 2.76 -3.70 8.48
N GLY A 28 3.28 -4.13 9.63
CA GLY A 28 2.53 -4.98 10.56
C GLY A 28 2.26 -6.39 10.05
N ASN A 29 2.92 -6.84 8.98
CA ASN A 29 2.84 -8.24 8.55
C ASN A 29 3.39 -9.16 9.64
N ARG A 30 2.54 -10.09 10.10
CA ARG A 30 2.85 -11.13 11.10
C ARG A 30 2.65 -12.55 10.58
N ALA A 31 2.11 -12.71 9.37
CA ALA A 31 1.77 -14.02 8.83
C ALA A 31 3.04 -14.77 8.41
N ASP A 32 3.90 -14.09 7.66
CA ASP A 32 5.10 -14.68 7.07
C ASP A 32 6.29 -13.73 7.12
N PHE A 33 7.49 -14.31 6.96
CA PHE A 33 8.73 -13.57 6.79
C PHE A 33 8.77 -12.88 5.42
N SER A 34 9.40 -11.70 5.36
CA SER A 34 9.80 -11.13 4.07
C SER A 34 11.01 -11.89 3.51
N PHE A 35 11.28 -11.71 2.21
CA PHE A 35 12.48 -12.27 1.58
C PHE A 35 13.75 -11.89 2.36
N TRP A 36 13.86 -10.62 2.79
CA TRP A 36 15.00 -10.12 3.55
C TRP A 36 15.08 -10.68 4.96
N ASP A 37 13.94 -10.88 5.64
CA ASP A 37 13.93 -11.55 6.94
C ASP A 37 14.49 -12.97 6.80
N LEU A 38 14.04 -13.74 5.80
CA LEU A 38 14.54 -15.10 5.54
C LEU A 38 16.02 -15.12 5.15
N LYS A 39 16.44 -14.24 4.23
CA LYS A 39 17.85 -14.14 3.81
C LYS A 39 18.76 -13.83 4.99
N LEU A 40 18.35 -12.89 5.85
CA LEU A 40 19.11 -12.52 7.04
C LEU A 40 19.23 -13.67 8.04
N VAL A 41 18.12 -14.38 8.33
CA VAL A 41 18.14 -15.54 9.22
C VAL A 41 19.03 -16.65 8.64
N ASN A 42 18.90 -16.95 7.35
CA ASN A 42 19.71 -17.97 6.68
C ASN A 42 21.20 -17.62 6.70
N LEU A 43 21.55 -16.34 6.53
CA LEU A 43 22.92 -15.87 6.65
C LEU A 43 23.44 -16.03 8.09
N GLN A 44 22.66 -15.61 9.09
CA GLN A 44 23.02 -15.65 10.50
C GLN A 44 23.29 -17.08 11.00
N TYR A 45 22.42 -18.02 10.62
CA TYR A 45 22.55 -19.43 11.01
C TYR A 45 23.39 -20.27 10.03
N ARG A 46 24.07 -19.62 9.07
CA ARG A 46 24.93 -20.25 8.06
C ARG A 46 24.22 -21.28 7.18
N CYS A 47 22.89 -21.20 7.08
CA CYS A 47 22.08 -22.09 6.25
C CYS A 47 22.50 -22.00 4.78
N THR A 48 22.81 -20.80 4.27
CA THR A 48 23.27 -20.63 2.88
C THR A 48 24.52 -21.47 2.60
N LYS A 49 25.49 -21.52 3.54
CA LYS A 49 26.69 -22.36 3.38
C LYS A 49 26.33 -23.85 3.38
N THR A 50 25.43 -24.27 4.26
CA THR A 50 24.93 -25.65 4.30
C THR A 50 24.26 -26.02 2.97
N PHE A 51 23.40 -25.16 2.43
CA PHE A 51 22.72 -25.39 1.16
C PHE A 51 23.72 -25.52 0.00
N LEU A 52 24.74 -24.66 -0.07
CA LEU A 52 25.77 -24.79 -1.11
C LEU A 52 26.51 -26.13 -1.02
N ASN A 53 26.90 -26.56 0.19
CA ASN A 53 27.55 -27.85 0.39
C ASN A 53 26.64 -29.03 -0.01
N ASP A 54 25.39 -29.02 0.45
CA ASP A 54 24.43 -30.09 0.18
C ASP A 54 24.11 -30.19 -1.32
N CYS A 55 24.07 -29.04 -2.00
CA CYS A 55 23.86 -28.93 -3.44
C CYS A 55 25.14 -29.08 -4.28
N GLN A 56 26.29 -29.35 -3.64
CA GLN A 56 27.59 -29.52 -4.31
C GLN A 56 28.00 -28.30 -5.16
N LEU A 57 27.66 -27.09 -4.69
CA LEU A 57 28.00 -25.83 -5.33
C LEU A 57 29.20 -25.19 -4.63
N ALA A 58 30.21 -24.79 -5.40
CA ALA A 58 31.40 -24.12 -4.87
C ALA A 58 31.10 -22.70 -4.38
N GLU A 59 30.14 -22.02 -5.01
CA GLU A 59 29.73 -20.65 -4.74
C GLU A 59 28.26 -20.44 -5.12
N ASP A 60 27.61 -19.42 -4.56
CA ASP A 60 26.18 -19.15 -4.79
C ASP A 60 25.97 -18.56 -6.20
N PRO A 61 25.29 -19.28 -7.12
CA PRO A 61 25.08 -18.80 -8.49
C PRO A 61 24.04 -17.69 -8.57
N CYS A 62 23.26 -17.43 -7.52
CA CYS A 62 22.15 -16.50 -7.56
C CYS A 62 22.60 -15.04 -7.65
N GLN A 63 21.96 -14.28 -8.52
CA GLN A 63 22.23 -12.87 -8.79
C GLN A 63 21.17 -11.98 -8.12
N ASN A 64 21.35 -10.66 -8.22
CA ASN A 64 20.39 -9.64 -7.77
C ASN A 64 19.84 -9.90 -6.36
N ASP A 65 20.73 -10.24 -5.42
CA ASP A 65 20.39 -10.56 -4.03
C ASP A 65 19.58 -11.84 -3.80
N GLY A 66 19.40 -12.67 -4.81
CA GLY A 66 18.98 -14.06 -4.63
C GLY A 66 19.96 -14.86 -3.77
N TYR A 67 19.51 -16.02 -3.28
CA TYR A 67 20.37 -16.99 -2.61
C TYR A 67 19.91 -18.42 -2.88
N THR A 68 20.84 -19.36 -2.86
CA THR A 68 20.53 -20.78 -3.05
C THR A 68 19.71 -21.31 -1.87
N GLY A 69 18.55 -21.91 -2.16
CA GLY A 69 17.71 -22.56 -1.16
C GLY A 69 18.00 -24.06 -0.99
N PRO A 70 17.35 -24.73 -0.02
CA PRO A 70 17.53 -26.16 0.24
C PRO A 70 17.12 -27.07 -0.91
N ALA A 71 16.32 -26.57 -1.86
CA ALA A 71 15.93 -27.29 -3.07
C ALA A 71 16.97 -27.18 -4.21
N CYS A 72 18.17 -26.62 -3.94
CA CYS A 72 19.21 -26.36 -4.93
C CYS A 72 18.76 -25.44 -6.08
N THR A 73 17.78 -24.58 -5.80
CA THR A 73 17.29 -23.54 -6.70
C THR A 73 17.48 -22.18 -6.08
N CYS A 74 17.66 -21.15 -6.91
CA CYS A 74 17.72 -19.77 -6.43
C CYS A 74 16.35 -19.31 -5.92
N LEU A 75 16.34 -18.77 -4.70
CA LEU A 75 15.23 -18.01 -4.16
C LEU A 75 15.43 -16.55 -4.55
N CYS A 76 14.51 -16.02 -5.34
CA CYS A 76 14.62 -14.68 -5.91
C CYS A 76 13.86 -13.64 -5.06
N PRO A 77 14.44 -12.46 -4.82
CA PRO A 77 13.68 -11.37 -4.24
C PRO A 77 12.55 -10.93 -5.21
N PRO A 78 11.39 -10.49 -4.69
CA PRO A 78 10.39 -9.76 -5.47
C PRO A 78 11.03 -8.73 -6.39
N GLY A 79 10.56 -8.67 -7.64
CA GLY A 79 11.13 -7.82 -8.68
C GLY A 79 12.29 -8.45 -9.47
N THR A 80 12.63 -9.72 -9.22
CA THR A 80 13.62 -10.47 -10.00
C THR A 80 13.11 -11.84 -10.43
N SER A 81 13.64 -12.38 -11.52
CA SER A 81 13.23 -13.66 -12.10
C SER A 81 14.38 -14.34 -12.86
N GLY A 82 14.14 -15.56 -13.32
CA GLY A 82 15.16 -16.42 -13.93
C GLY A 82 15.67 -17.48 -12.96
N SER A 83 16.32 -18.52 -13.47
CA SER A 83 16.82 -19.63 -12.65
C SER A 83 17.94 -19.20 -11.71
N ARG A 84 18.59 -18.07 -11.99
CA ARG A 84 19.61 -17.43 -11.15
C ARG A 84 19.18 -16.05 -10.67
N CYS A 85 17.90 -15.69 -10.76
CA CYS A 85 17.41 -14.34 -10.45
C CYS A 85 18.08 -13.22 -11.25
N GLU A 86 18.66 -13.55 -12.42
CA GLU A 86 19.46 -12.66 -13.26
C GLU A 86 18.65 -11.52 -13.90
N THR A 87 17.35 -11.74 -14.11
CA THR A 87 16.48 -10.79 -14.79
C THR A 87 15.78 -9.89 -13.77
N ARG A 88 15.98 -8.57 -13.87
CA ARG A 88 15.23 -7.57 -13.09
C ARG A 88 13.92 -7.24 -13.81
N VAL A 89 12.80 -7.49 -13.15
CA VAL A 89 11.45 -7.24 -13.69
C VAL A 89 10.76 -6.03 -13.06
N GLY A 90 11.24 -5.57 -11.89
CA GLY A 90 10.66 -4.39 -11.23
C GLY A 90 11.37 -4.01 -9.92
N ASP A 91 10.88 -2.95 -9.28
CA ASP A 91 11.30 -2.57 -7.93
C ASP A 91 10.80 -3.60 -6.90
N TYR A 92 11.61 -3.88 -5.87
CA TYR A 92 11.26 -4.86 -4.83
C TYR A 92 9.95 -4.52 -4.13
N THR A 93 9.80 -3.26 -3.70
CA THR A 93 8.66 -2.84 -2.88
C THR A 93 7.42 -2.74 -3.74
N GLU A 94 7.52 -2.16 -4.93
CA GLU A 94 6.36 -2.08 -5.83
C GLU A 94 5.90 -3.47 -6.26
N THR A 95 6.81 -4.38 -6.62
CA THR A 95 6.47 -5.77 -6.98
C THR A 95 5.81 -6.50 -5.81
N LEU A 96 6.39 -6.41 -4.61
CA LEU A 96 5.85 -7.05 -3.41
C LEU A 96 4.47 -6.49 -3.02
N VAL A 97 4.24 -5.19 -3.21
CA VAL A 97 2.91 -4.58 -3.01
C VAL A 97 1.93 -5.12 -4.01
N GLN A 98 2.28 -5.21 -5.30
CA GLN A 98 1.37 -5.74 -6.32
C GLN A 98 1.02 -7.21 -6.09
N GLU A 99 1.98 -8.04 -5.68
CA GLU A 99 1.76 -9.45 -5.36
C GLU A 99 0.81 -9.64 -4.17
N ARG A 100 0.95 -8.83 -3.11
CA ARG A 100 0.20 -9.01 -1.85
C ARG A 100 -1.07 -8.18 -1.77
N PHE A 101 -1.11 -7.05 -2.47
CA PHE A 101 -2.19 -6.06 -2.42
C PHE A 101 -2.48 -5.57 -3.85
N PRO A 102 -3.04 -6.42 -4.73
CA PRO A 102 -3.21 -6.15 -6.16
C PRO A 102 -4.15 -4.98 -6.49
N HIS A 103 -4.90 -4.49 -5.49
CA HIS A 103 -5.74 -3.30 -5.62
C HIS A 103 -5.03 -2.00 -5.28
N SER A 104 -3.77 -2.07 -4.83
CA SER A 104 -2.96 -0.89 -4.56
C SER A 104 -2.37 -0.35 -5.85
N ALA A 105 -2.47 0.96 -6.07
CA ALA A 105 -2.00 1.57 -7.31
C ALA A 105 -1.61 3.04 -7.11
N ARG A 106 -0.74 3.53 -8.00
CA ARG A 106 -0.41 4.95 -8.13
C ARG A 106 -1.00 5.49 -9.43
N PHE A 107 -1.68 6.62 -9.34
CA PHE A 107 -2.27 7.31 -10.47
C PHE A 107 -1.57 8.65 -10.70
N THR A 108 -0.96 8.82 -11.87
CA THR A 108 -0.19 10.00 -12.27
C THR A 108 -0.87 10.82 -13.36
N THR A 109 -2.10 10.47 -13.72
CA THR A 109 -2.93 11.15 -14.73
C THR A 109 -4.33 11.34 -14.16
N PRO A 110 -4.98 12.51 -14.33
CA PRO A 110 -6.35 12.74 -13.90
C PRO A 110 -7.32 11.67 -14.39
N GLY A 111 -8.37 11.39 -13.61
CA GLY A 111 -9.36 10.40 -13.99
C GLY A 111 -10.27 9.98 -12.85
N VAL A 112 -10.78 8.76 -12.94
CA VAL A 112 -11.72 8.19 -11.99
C VAL A 112 -11.07 7.05 -11.22
N ILE A 113 -11.28 7.02 -9.91
CA ILE A 113 -10.95 5.89 -9.04
C ILE A 113 -12.22 5.33 -8.42
N SER A 114 -12.20 4.03 -8.15
CA SER A 114 -13.30 3.35 -7.49
C SER A 114 -12.80 2.22 -6.60
N SER A 115 -13.67 1.76 -5.72
CA SER A 115 -13.47 0.50 -5.00
C SER A 115 -13.37 -0.67 -5.99
N PRO A 116 -12.57 -1.71 -5.69
CA PRO A 116 -12.59 -2.97 -6.43
C PRO A 116 -14.01 -3.53 -6.62
N GLY A 117 -14.33 -3.98 -7.83
CA GLY A 117 -15.65 -4.54 -8.16
C GLY A 117 -16.74 -3.52 -8.52
N TYR A 118 -16.48 -2.21 -8.45
CA TYR A 118 -17.45 -1.18 -8.85
C TYR A 118 -17.97 -1.41 -10.30
N PRO A 119 -19.28 -1.23 -10.60
CA PRO A 119 -20.35 -0.60 -9.79
C PRO A 119 -20.99 -1.48 -8.72
N ASP A 120 -20.59 -2.75 -8.65
CA ASP A 120 -21.05 -3.68 -7.64
C ASP A 120 -20.38 -3.40 -6.29
N ASN A 121 -20.85 -4.14 -5.27
CA ASN A 121 -20.28 -4.05 -3.94
C ASN A 121 -18.87 -4.67 -3.89
N LEU A 122 -18.07 -4.19 -2.95
CA LEU A 122 -16.74 -4.70 -2.66
C LEU A 122 -16.74 -6.23 -2.49
N PRO A 123 -15.89 -6.95 -3.24
CA PRO A 123 -15.73 -8.39 -3.10
C PRO A 123 -15.36 -8.81 -1.67
N THR A 124 -15.80 -10.00 -1.27
CA THR A 124 -15.27 -10.61 -0.03
C THR A 124 -13.76 -10.80 -0.16
N GLY A 125 -13.02 -10.47 0.90
CA GLY A 125 -11.57 -10.68 0.92
C GLY A 125 -10.75 -9.58 0.23
N THR A 126 -11.34 -8.45 -0.17
CA THR A 126 -10.57 -7.28 -0.68
C THR A 126 -9.46 -6.83 0.29
N GLY A 127 -9.66 -7.03 1.60
CA GLY A 127 -8.66 -6.74 2.62
C GLY A 127 -8.31 -5.26 2.67
N LYS A 128 -7.03 -4.93 2.50
CA LYS A 128 -6.50 -3.56 2.54
C LYS A 128 -5.75 -3.22 1.24
N TYR A 129 -5.82 -1.97 0.83
CA TYR A 129 -5.09 -1.48 -0.34
C TYR A 129 -4.94 0.04 -0.30
N ILE A 130 -4.01 0.55 -1.12
CA ILE A 130 -3.66 1.97 -1.15
C ILE A 130 -3.75 2.51 -2.57
N GLN A 131 -4.48 3.60 -2.74
CA GLN A 131 -4.49 4.36 -3.98
C GLN A 131 -3.76 5.69 -3.74
N GLU A 132 -2.62 5.89 -4.40
CA GLU A 132 -1.88 7.17 -4.37
C GLU A 132 -2.23 7.98 -5.62
N LEU A 133 -2.78 9.16 -5.45
CA LEU A 133 -2.96 10.15 -6.51
C LEU A 133 -1.75 11.08 -6.48
N LYS A 134 -0.93 11.03 -7.53
CA LYS A 134 0.35 11.75 -7.59
C LYS A 134 0.34 12.79 -8.70
N ALA A 135 0.21 14.05 -8.31
CA ALA A 135 0.27 15.18 -9.20
C ALA A 135 1.72 15.44 -9.70
N PRO A 136 1.86 16.01 -10.92
CA PRO A 136 3.15 16.49 -11.41
C PRO A 136 3.69 17.65 -10.56
N GLU A 137 4.84 18.18 -10.94
CA GLU A 137 5.40 19.35 -10.27
C GLU A 137 4.46 20.56 -10.34
N CYS A 138 4.51 21.38 -9.30
CA CYS A 138 3.65 22.55 -9.11
C CYS A 138 2.14 22.30 -9.11
N HIS A 139 1.70 21.05 -8.99
CA HIS A 139 0.29 20.71 -8.87
C HIS A 139 -0.03 20.05 -7.54
N LYS A 140 -1.28 20.19 -7.11
CA LYS A 140 -1.91 19.45 -6.02
C LYS A 140 -3.12 18.70 -6.55
N VAL A 141 -3.57 17.71 -5.80
CA VAL A 141 -4.71 16.87 -6.17
C VAL A 141 -5.99 17.50 -5.65
N GLN A 142 -7.01 17.55 -6.51
CA GLN A 142 -8.39 17.77 -6.10
C GLN A 142 -9.19 16.49 -6.37
N LEU A 143 -9.81 15.94 -5.33
CA LEU A 143 -10.59 14.71 -5.36
C LEU A 143 -12.05 15.00 -5.00
N VAL A 144 -12.98 14.47 -5.78
CA VAL A 144 -14.42 14.65 -5.58
C VAL A 144 -15.11 13.28 -5.58
N PHE A 145 -15.76 12.94 -4.47
CA PHE A 145 -16.53 11.70 -4.41
C PHE A 145 -17.88 11.88 -5.08
N THR A 146 -18.21 10.97 -5.99
CA THR A 146 -19.54 10.89 -6.63
C THR A 146 -20.43 9.89 -5.90
N GLU A 147 -19.83 8.89 -5.26
CA GLU A 147 -20.51 7.87 -4.46
C GLU A 147 -19.59 7.42 -3.33
N PHE A 148 -20.13 7.29 -2.11
CA PHE A 148 -19.40 6.76 -0.96
C PHE A 148 -20.36 6.07 0.00
N VAL A 149 -20.27 4.75 0.04
CA VAL A 149 -21.00 3.91 0.99
C VAL A 149 -20.03 2.86 1.49
N LEU A 150 -19.68 2.88 2.77
CA LEU A 150 -18.94 1.79 3.43
C LEU A 150 -19.78 1.24 4.58
N MET A 151 -19.30 0.18 5.25
CA MET A 151 -19.94 -0.34 6.45
C MET A 151 -20.09 0.78 7.50
N GLN A 152 -21.29 0.88 8.07
CA GLN A 152 -21.59 1.86 9.11
C GLN A 152 -20.90 1.48 10.43
N ARG A 153 -20.56 2.50 11.22
CA ARG A 153 -20.05 2.31 12.58
C ARG A 153 -21.14 1.65 13.44
N PRO A 154 -20.79 0.72 14.34
CA PRO A 154 -21.78 0.10 15.22
C PRO A 154 -22.55 1.12 16.06
N ASP A 155 -21.83 2.09 16.65
CA ASP A 155 -22.37 3.22 17.42
C ASP A 155 -21.38 4.39 17.40
N SER A 156 -21.86 5.63 17.55
CA SER A 156 -20.99 6.79 17.80
C SER A 156 -20.62 6.82 19.30
N PRO A 157 -19.37 7.09 19.71
CA PRO A 157 -18.25 7.64 18.93
C PRO A 157 -17.24 6.60 18.41
N VAL A 158 -17.64 5.34 18.22
CA VAL A 158 -16.71 4.27 17.79
C VAL A 158 -16.11 4.64 16.42
N PRO A 159 -14.77 4.57 16.24
CA PRO A 159 -14.14 4.84 14.96
C PRO A 159 -14.53 3.79 13.91
N CYS A 160 -14.15 4.03 12.65
CA CYS A 160 -14.37 3.11 11.53
C CYS A 160 -13.58 1.80 11.67
N LEU A 161 -14.02 0.93 12.58
CA LEU A 161 -13.25 -0.22 13.08
C LEU A 161 -13.17 -1.38 12.09
N TYR A 162 -14.28 -1.67 11.40
CA TYR A 162 -14.35 -2.81 10.47
C TYR A 162 -14.01 -2.43 9.04
N GLN A 163 -14.45 -1.25 8.60
CA GLN A 163 -14.20 -0.77 7.26
C GLN A 163 -14.00 0.73 7.31
N GLY A 164 -12.96 1.21 6.64
CA GLY A 164 -12.61 2.62 6.67
C GLY A 164 -11.79 3.03 5.47
N LEU A 165 -11.96 4.28 5.05
CA LEU A 165 -11.14 4.94 4.06
C LEU A 165 -10.46 6.14 4.71
N THR A 166 -9.15 6.07 4.87
CA THR A 166 -8.34 7.17 5.39
C THR A 166 -7.84 8.03 4.24
N LEU A 167 -8.12 9.34 4.28
CA LEU A 167 -7.59 10.31 3.32
C LEU A 167 -6.42 11.09 3.92
N ARG A 168 -5.21 10.89 3.38
CA ARG A 168 -4.05 11.71 3.71
C ARG A 168 -3.93 12.86 2.72
N LEU A 169 -4.13 14.06 3.25
CA LEU A 169 -4.13 15.30 2.47
C LEU A 169 -2.83 16.10 2.65
N GLN A 170 -2.00 15.79 3.65
CA GLN A 170 -0.81 16.55 4.02
C GLN A 170 0.47 15.73 3.85
N ASP A 171 1.61 16.41 3.80
CA ASP A 171 2.96 15.85 3.82
C ASP A 171 3.83 16.65 4.81
N PRO A 172 4.26 16.08 5.96
CA PRO A 172 4.08 14.69 6.36
C PRO A 172 2.60 14.34 6.61
N PRO A 173 2.20 13.08 6.36
CA PRO A 173 0.80 12.70 6.44
C PRO A 173 0.32 12.64 7.89
N ILE A 174 -0.88 13.19 8.11
CA ILE A 174 -1.63 13.07 9.36
C ILE A 174 -2.85 12.19 9.09
N ASP A 175 -2.92 11.03 9.73
CA ASP A 175 -4.02 10.06 9.62
C ASP A 175 -5.22 10.42 10.48
N SER A 176 -5.73 11.64 10.33
CA SER A 176 -6.88 12.13 11.10
C SER A 176 -8.22 11.98 10.37
N ASN A 177 -8.22 11.71 9.06
CA ASN A 177 -9.43 11.71 8.24
C ASN A 177 -9.87 10.29 7.85
N VAL A 178 -10.42 9.55 8.80
CA VAL A 178 -10.98 8.20 8.55
C VAL A 178 -12.49 8.30 8.33
N PHE A 179 -12.96 7.79 7.20
CA PHE A 179 -14.37 7.84 6.80
C PHE A 179 -14.95 6.43 6.63
N CYS A 180 -16.22 6.25 7.00
CA CYS A 180 -17.00 5.04 6.75
C CYS A 180 -18.49 5.36 6.66
N GLY A 181 -19.38 4.36 6.61
CA GLY A 181 -20.81 4.62 6.43
C GLY A 181 -21.08 5.51 5.21
N ARG A 182 -21.71 6.66 5.45
CA ARG A 182 -21.95 7.71 4.44
C ARG A 182 -21.31 9.05 4.83
N ASP A 183 -20.16 9.00 5.50
CA ASP A 183 -19.48 10.20 6.04
C ASP A 183 -19.04 11.20 4.94
N ILE A 184 -18.94 10.75 3.69
CA ILE A 184 -18.62 11.59 2.54
C ILE A 184 -19.87 11.74 1.68
N ALA A 185 -20.43 12.95 1.68
CA ALA A 185 -21.54 13.30 0.79
C ALA A 185 -21.06 13.38 -0.68
N PRO A 186 -21.91 13.01 -1.66
CA PRO A 186 -21.63 13.23 -3.08
C PRO A 186 -21.32 14.70 -3.37
N GLY A 187 -20.32 14.95 -4.22
CA GLY A 187 -19.84 16.29 -4.55
C GLY A 187 -18.90 16.90 -3.52
N ARG A 188 -18.63 16.23 -2.39
CA ARG A 188 -17.64 16.72 -1.41
C ARG A 188 -16.24 16.72 -2.03
N VAL A 189 -15.59 17.87 -1.95
CA VAL A 189 -14.26 18.12 -2.49
C VAL A 189 -13.19 17.98 -1.41
N PHE A 190 -12.10 17.29 -1.73
CA PHE A 190 -10.88 17.21 -0.93
C PHE A 190 -9.70 17.73 -1.76
N LYS A 191 -8.78 18.46 -1.11
CA LYS A 191 -7.57 18.98 -1.75
C LYS A 191 -6.35 18.53 -0.95
N SER A 192 -5.31 18.06 -1.62
CA SER A 192 -4.02 17.85 -0.97
C SER A 192 -3.28 19.17 -0.78
N ALA A 193 -2.47 19.27 0.29
CA ALA A 193 -1.53 20.37 0.48
C ALA A 193 -0.34 20.27 -0.50
N GLY A 194 0.11 19.05 -0.75
CA GLY A 194 1.23 18.75 -1.63
C GLY A 194 0.82 18.07 -2.93
N ARG A 195 1.81 17.43 -3.56
CA ARG A 195 1.66 16.68 -4.83
C ARG A 195 0.98 15.33 -4.66
N SER A 196 0.76 14.85 -3.43
CA SER A 196 0.23 13.51 -3.18
C SER A 196 -1.05 13.60 -2.34
N LEU A 197 -2.05 12.81 -2.75
CA LEU A 197 -3.22 12.48 -1.94
C LEU A 197 -3.28 10.96 -1.86
N VAL A 198 -3.27 10.42 -0.65
CA VAL A 198 -3.28 8.96 -0.45
C VAL A 198 -4.60 8.54 0.15
N LEU A 199 -5.22 7.55 -0.49
CA LEU A 199 -6.38 6.84 0.01
C LEU A 199 -5.91 5.49 0.57
N ASN A 200 -6.04 5.28 1.88
CA ASN A 200 -5.75 4.01 2.53
C ASN A 200 -7.06 3.35 2.92
N PHE A 201 -7.41 2.28 2.23
CA PHE A 201 -8.62 1.52 2.48
C PHE A 201 -8.31 0.27 3.32
N VAL A 202 -9.12 0.03 4.34
CA VAL A 202 -9.09 -1.19 5.14
C VAL A 202 -10.48 -1.82 5.21
N ASN A 203 -10.53 -3.15 5.07
CA ASN A 203 -11.68 -3.97 5.34
C ASN A 203 -11.26 -5.20 6.16
N TYR A 204 -11.66 -5.22 7.42
CA TYR A 204 -11.49 -6.35 8.34
C TYR A 204 -12.78 -7.17 8.50
N TYR A 205 -13.86 -6.79 7.79
CA TYR A 205 -15.11 -7.53 7.85
C TYR A 205 -15.08 -8.73 6.90
N PRO A 206 -15.33 -9.96 7.39
CA PRO A 206 -15.13 -11.17 6.60
C PRO A 206 -16.29 -11.49 5.63
N LYS A 207 -17.35 -10.68 5.61
CA LYS A 207 -18.54 -10.89 4.76
C LYS A 207 -18.68 -9.77 3.73
N THR A 208 -19.41 -10.05 2.66
CA THR A 208 -19.88 -9.04 1.71
C THR A 208 -20.67 -7.96 2.46
N THR A 209 -20.32 -6.71 2.22
CA THR A 209 -21.05 -5.54 2.70
C THR A 209 -21.50 -4.72 1.49
N PRO A 210 -22.61 -3.96 1.58
CA PRO A 210 -23.06 -3.08 0.51
C PRO A 210 -22.16 -1.84 0.40
N SER A 211 -20.86 -2.06 0.24
CA SER A 211 -19.82 -1.08 0.35
C SER A 211 -19.16 -0.84 -0.99
N LYS A 212 -19.13 0.41 -1.43
CA LYS A 212 -18.53 0.87 -2.67
C LYS A 212 -18.27 2.37 -2.62
N TYR A 213 -17.29 2.82 -3.39
CA TYR A 213 -17.07 4.24 -3.62
C TYR A 213 -16.59 4.51 -5.04
N ARG A 214 -16.85 5.73 -5.50
CA ARG A 214 -16.35 6.25 -6.77
C ARG A 214 -16.02 7.72 -6.61
N ALA A 215 -14.85 8.10 -7.07
CA ALA A 215 -14.38 9.47 -7.02
C ALA A 215 -13.66 9.85 -8.32
N GLU A 216 -13.75 11.12 -8.66
CA GLU A 216 -13.01 11.72 -9.76
C GLU A 216 -11.94 12.64 -9.20
N PHE A 217 -10.79 12.69 -9.84
CA PHE A 217 -9.71 13.58 -9.43
C PHE A 217 -9.06 14.28 -10.61
N ILE A 218 -8.64 15.51 -10.34
CA ILE A 218 -7.88 16.35 -11.25
C ILE A 218 -6.63 16.88 -10.55
N PHE A 219 -5.69 17.38 -11.34
CA PHE A 219 -4.55 18.12 -10.83
C PHE A 219 -4.80 19.62 -11.03
N ILE A 220 -4.68 20.38 -9.95
CA ILE A 220 -4.84 21.84 -9.95
C ILE A 220 -3.50 22.48 -9.58
N TRP A 221 -3.26 23.67 -10.10
CA TRP A 221 -2.05 24.42 -9.80
C TRP A 221 -1.91 24.68 -8.28
N ASN A 222 -0.68 24.60 -7.77
CA ASN A 222 -0.36 24.83 -6.37
C ASN A 222 0.32 26.19 -6.20
N THR A 223 -0.49 27.24 -6.05
CA THR A 223 -0.04 28.61 -5.88
C THR A 223 0.84 28.81 -4.64
N GLU A 224 0.55 28.10 -3.55
CA GLU A 224 1.33 28.16 -2.31
C GLU A 224 2.77 27.69 -2.49
N LYS A 225 3.01 26.78 -3.44
CA LYS A 225 4.32 26.18 -3.68
C LYS A 225 5.09 26.81 -4.84
N CYS A 226 4.39 27.26 -5.88
CA CYS A 226 5.02 27.71 -7.12
C CYS A 226 4.63 29.13 -7.56
N GLY A 227 3.89 29.89 -6.75
CA GLY A 227 3.41 31.22 -7.14
C GLY A 227 2.23 31.16 -8.11
N GLU A 228 1.79 32.31 -8.63
CA GLU A 228 0.72 32.36 -9.64
C GLU A 228 1.23 31.82 -11.00
N GLN A 229 0.30 31.33 -11.84
CA GLN A 229 0.65 31.02 -13.23
C GLN A 229 0.78 32.35 -13.98
N GLU A 230 1.97 32.65 -14.50
CA GLU A 230 2.17 33.70 -15.51
C GLU A 230 1.49 33.32 -16.84
#